data_AF-A0A128A4H4-F1
#
_entry.id   AF-A0A128A4H4-F1
#
_cell.length_a   1.000
_cell.length_b   1.000
_cell.length_c   1.000
_cell.angle_alpha   90.00
_cell.angle_beta   90.00
_cell.angle_gamma   90.00
#
_symmetry.space_group_name_H-M   'P 1'
#
loop_
_entity.id
_entity.type
_entity.pdbx_description
1 polymer ?
#
loop_
_entity_poly.entity_id
_entity_poly.type
_entity_poly.pdbx_seq_one_letter_code
_entity_poly.pdbx_strand_id
1 'polypeptide(L)'
;MRLPKNVLSYERDTINEMSRLSLVSVSVESSLLGHDVRAYEKVSELLNEKYHCAMYECYYHPKYLREALQILPTNSRHDIVQSIQKGLGEFTYIDGISQFLDELNE
;
A
#
# COMPACT_ATOMS: atom_id res chain seq x y z
N MET A 1 -37.29 10.25 -1.54
CA MET A 1 -36.90 9.36 -2.66
C MET A 1 -35.93 8.32 -2.11
N ARG A 2 -36.28 7.04 -2.03
CA ARG A 2 -35.37 5.98 -1.55
C ARG A 2 -34.54 5.51 -2.73
N LEU A 3 -33.22 5.58 -2.62
CA LEU A 3 -32.31 5.04 -3.62
C LEU A 3 -32.44 3.51 -3.69
N PRO A 4 -32.31 2.90 -4.88
CA PRO A 4 -32.42 1.45 -5.03
C PRO A 4 -31.24 0.75 -4.33
N LYS A 5 -31.51 -0.43 -3.73
CA LYS A 5 -30.57 -1.15 -2.85
C LYS A 5 -29.21 -1.46 -3.50
N ASN A 6 -29.17 -1.58 -4.83
CA ASN A 6 -27.98 -1.82 -5.64
C ASN A 6 -27.04 -0.61 -5.74
N VAL A 7 -27.57 0.61 -5.70
CA VAL A 7 -26.75 1.84 -5.69
C VAL A 7 -26.06 1.99 -4.34
N LEU A 8 -26.78 1.73 -3.25
CA LEU A 8 -26.23 1.78 -1.88
C LEU A 8 -25.21 0.67 -1.57
N SER A 9 -25.28 -0.49 -2.24
CA SER A 9 -24.23 -1.52 -2.11
C SER A 9 -22.97 -1.10 -2.88
N TYR A 10 -23.14 -0.62 -4.11
CA TYR A 10 -22.03 -0.15 -4.94
C TYR A 10 -21.24 1.00 -4.27
N GLU A 11 -21.94 2.01 -3.76
CA GLU A 11 -21.31 3.12 -3.04
C GLU A 11 -20.52 2.64 -1.80
N ARG A 12 -21.06 1.66 -1.05
CA ARG A 12 -20.36 1.08 0.10
C ARG A 12 -19.12 0.29 -0.30
N ASP A 13 -19.19 -0.47 -1.39
CA ASP A 13 -18.05 -1.23 -1.90
C ASP A 13 -16.93 -0.28 -2.36
N THR A 14 -17.27 0.80 -3.08
CA THR A 14 -16.30 1.82 -3.49
C THR A 14 -15.69 2.56 -2.29
N ILE A 15 -16.48 2.90 -1.27
CA ILE A 15 -15.98 3.54 -0.04
C ILE A 15 -15.01 2.61 0.71
N ASN A 16 -15.36 1.33 0.81
CA ASN A 16 -14.50 0.34 1.47
C ASN A 16 -13.17 0.17 0.74
N GLU A 17 -13.19 0.16 -0.60
CA GLU A 17 -11.99 0.09 -1.43
C GLU A 17 -11.11 1.32 -1.26
N MET A 18 -11.66 2.53 -1.39
CA MET A 18 -10.91 3.78 -1.18
C MET A 18 -10.29 3.87 0.22
N SER A 19 -10.98 3.34 1.24
CA SER A 19 -10.47 3.31 2.62
C SER A 19 -9.24 2.40 2.74
N ARG A 20 -9.25 1.22 2.11
CA ARG A 20 -8.12 0.28 2.10
C ARG A 20 -6.93 0.87 1.33
N LEU A 21 -7.20 1.44 0.16
CA LEU A 21 -6.19 2.12 -0.66
C LEU A 21 -5.50 3.24 0.13
N SER A 22 -6.29 4.11 0.76
CA SER A 22 -5.77 5.23 1.55
C SER A 22 -4.93 4.74 2.72
N LEU A 23 -5.42 3.72 3.44
CA LEU A 23 -4.72 3.14 4.58
C LEU A 23 -3.36 2.55 4.17
N VAL A 24 -3.31 1.82 3.06
CA VAL A 24 -2.07 1.24 2.52
C VAL A 24 -1.14 2.33 2.02
N SER A 25 -1.63 3.28 1.23
CA SER A 25 -0.82 4.41 0.73
C SER A 25 -0.15 5.15 1.87
N VAL A 26 -0.93 5.57 2.88
CA VAL A 26 -0.40 6.31 4.04
C VAL A 26 0.61 5.47 4.82
N SER A 27 0.35 4.17 5.01
CA SER A 27 1.26 3.29 5.73
C SER A 27 2.60 3.11 5.00
N VAL A 28 2.56 2.99 3.68
CA VAL A 28 3.75 2.88 2.82
C VAL A 28 4.52 4.20 2.80
N GLU A 29 3.85 5.30 2.50
CA GLU A 29 4.44 6.64 2.45
C GLU A 29 5.10 7.02 3.77
N SER A 30 4.38 6.84 4.88
CA SER A 30 4.89 7.15 6.22
C SER A 30 6.08 6.27 6.60
N SER A 31 6.10 5.00 6.18
CA SER A 31 7.21 4.10 6.46
C SER A 31 8.46 4.47 5.66
N LEU A 32 8.30 4.85 4.38
CA LEU A 32 9.40 5.32 3.55
C LEU A 32 9.96 6.66 4.05
N LEU A 33 9.09 7.65 4.28
CA LEU A 33 9.46 8.99 4.75
C LEU A 33 10.04 8.96 6.16
N GLY A 34 9.50 8.10 7.03
CA GLY A 34 10.01 7.90 8.39
C GLY A 34 11.39 7.26 8.43
N HIS A 35 11.79 6.54 7.37
CA HIS A 35 13.13 5.97 7.23
C HIS A 35 14.14 6.98 6.66
N ASP A 36 13.90 7.51 5.47
CA ASP A 36 14.67 8.59 4.82
C ASP A 36 13.82 9.15 3.66
N VAL A 37 13.75 10.47 3.51
CA VAL A 37 13.10 11.12 2.35
C VAL A 37 13.64 10.57 1.03
N ARG A 38 14.94 10.25 0.95
CA ARG A 38 15.54 9.66 -0.25
C ARG A 38 15.06 8.24 -0.54
N ALA A 39 14.59 7.50 0.47
CA ALA A 39 13.97 6.19 0.25
C ALA A 39 12.62 6.35 -0.44
N TYR A 40 11.81 7.32 0.01
CA TYR A 40 10.55 7.66 -0.64
C TYR A 40 10.74 8.09 -2.10
N GLU A 41 11.68 9.01 -2.36
CA GLU A 41 11.96 9.52 -3.70
C GLU A 41 12.35 8.39 -4.66
N LYS A 42 13.33 7.56 -4.27
CA LYS A 42 13.83 6.46 -5.12
C LYS A 42 12.76 5.41 -5.42
N VAL A 43 11.98 5.03 -4.40
CA VAL A 43 10.93 4.02 -4.58
C VAL A 43 9.81 4.58 -5.45
N SER A 44 9.41 5.85 -5.25
CA SER A 44 8.39 6.51 -6.06
C SER A 44 8.83 6.68 -7.52
N GLU A 45 10.08 7.09 -7.74
CA GLU A 45 10.67 7.23 -9.07
C GLU A 45 10.66 5.88 -9.81
N LEU A 46 11.13 4.82 -9.15
CA LEU A 46 11.14 3.49 -9.77
C LEU A 46 9.73 2.95 -10.06
N LEU A 47 8.78 3.14 -9.15
CA LEU A 47 7.39 2.74 -9.36
C LEU A 47 6.80 3.43 -10.60
N ASN A 48 7.05 4.73 -10.75
CA ASN A 48 6.57 5.53 -11.87
C ASN A 48 7.27 5.17 -13.19
N GLU A 49 8.61 5.03 -13.18
CA GLU A 49 9.39 4.80 -14.39
C GLU A 49 9.27 3.37 -14.93
N LYS A 50 9.30 2.36 -14.04
CA LYS A 50 9.32 0.95 -14.44
C LYS A 50 7.92 0.35 -14.60
N TYR A 51 6.97 0.75 -13.76
CA TYR A 51 5.64 0.13 -13.72
C TYR A 51 4.50 1.08 -14.08
N HIS A 52 4.79 2.38 -14.32
CA HIS A 52 3.76 3.42 -14.47
C HIS A 52 2.73 3.39 -13.33
N CYS A 53 3.21 3.06 -12.13
CA CYS A 53 2.42 2.86 -10.93
C CYS A 53 2.69 4.01 -9.98
N ALA A 54 1.64 4.68 -9.51
CA ALA A 54 1.76 5.66 -8.44
C ALA A 54 1.83 4.97 -7.07
N MET A 55 2.38 5.64 -6.06
CA MET A 55 2.53 5.09 -4.71
C MET A 55 1.21 4.55 -4.14
N TYR A 56 0.11 5.28 -4.33
CA TYR A 56 -1.22 4.87 -3.85
C TYR A 56 -1.78 3.63 -4.55
N GLU A 57 -1.28 3.29 -5.75
CA GLU A 57 -1.70 2.11 -6.51
C GLU A 57 -0.97 0.84 -6.04
N CYS A 58 0.03 0.96 -5.15
CA CYS A 58 0.72 -0.19 -4.57
C CYS A 58 -0.22 -1.15 -3.85
N TYR A 59 -1.39 -0.69 -3.38
CA TYR A 59 -2.43 -1.57 -2.84
C TYR A 59 -2.87 -2.64 -3.84
N TYR A 60 -3.04 -2.28 -5.12
CA TYR A 60 -3.42 -3.21 -6.18
C TYR A 60 -2.23 -4.01 -6.72
N HIS A 61 -1.02 -3.53 -6.48
CA HIS A 61 0.22 -4.12 -7.01
C HIS A 61 1.31 -4.25 -5.93
N PRO A 62 1.11 -5.07 -4.87
CA PRO A 62 2.08 -5.21 -3.78
C PRO A 62 3.44 -5.70 -4.29
N LYS A 63 3.44 -6.54 -5.34
CA LYS A 63 4.65 -7.01 -6.01
C LYS A 63 5.52 -5.88 -6.58
N TYR A 64 4.92 -4.81 -7.12
CA TYR A 64 5.70 -3.68 -7.67
C TYR A 64 6.39 -2.92 -6.55
N LEU A 65 5.70 -2.71 -5.42
CA LEU A 65 6.30 -2.13 -4.22
C LEU A 65 7.44 -3.01 -3.70
N ARG A 66 7.22 -4.32 -3.59
CA ARG A 66 8.23 -5.29 -3.14
C ARG A 66 9.48 -5.25 -4.01
N GLU A 67 9.32 -5.25 -5.32
CA GLU A 67 10.44 -5.11 -6.27
C GLU A 67 11.10 -3.73 -6.16
N ALA A 68 10.33 -2.66 -6.00
CA ALA A 68 10.88 -1.31 -5.87
C ALA A 68 11.71 -1.14 -4.59
N LEU A 69 11.30 -1.76 -3.48
CA LEU A 69 12.07 -1.77 -2.23
C LEU A 69 13.43 -2.49 -2.35
N GLN A 70 13.65 -3.31 -3.39
CA GLN A 70 14.93 -4.00 -3.58
C GLN A 70 16.09 -3.07 -3.94
N ILE A 71 15.82 -1.84 -4.38
CA ILE A 71 16.87 -0.84 -4.64
C ILE A 71 17.50 -0.29 -3.36
N LEU A 72 16.84 -0.50 -2.22
CA LEU A 72 17.30 -0.03 -0.92
C LEU A 72 18.23 -1.06 -0.28
N PRO A 73 19.16 -0.62 0.60
CA PRO A 73 19.95 -1.54 1.41
C PRO A 73 19.06 -2.53 2.16
N THR A 74 19.53 -3.77 2.33
CA THR A 74 18.74 -4.86 2.95
C THR A 74 18.16 -4.49 4.32
N ASN A 75 18.93 -3.80 5.16
CA ASN A 75 18.47 -3.35 6.47
C ASN A 75 17.34 -2.32 6.33
N SER A 76 17.54 -1.29 5.50
CA SER A 76 16.50 -0.29 5.20
C SER A 76 15.21 -0.94 4.69
N ARG A 77 15.33 -1.90 3.77
CA ARG A 77 14.18 -2.65 3.27
C ARG A 77 13.46 -3.39 4.39
N HIS A 78 14.20 -4.08 5.26
CA HIS A 78 13.62 -4.82 6.38
C HIS A 78 12.88 -3.88 7.35
N ASP A 79 13.51 -2.78 7.74
CA ASP A 79 12.94 -1.80 8.67
C ASP A 79 11.66 -1.16 8.09
N ILE A 80 11.66 -0.83 6.79
CA ILE A 80 10.49 -0.27 6.09
C ILE A 80 9.35 -1.28 6.01
N VAL A 81 9.63 -2.54 5.65
CA VAL A 81 8.60 -3.59 5.59
C VAL A 81 8.00 -3.84 6.98
N GLN A 82 8.83 -3.89 8.03
CA GLN A 82 8.32 -4.00 9.41
C GLN A 82 7.46 -2.80 9.82
N SER A 83 7.84 -1.58 9.42
CA SER A 83 7.04 -0.39 9.67
C SER A 83 5.67 -0.45 8.97
N ILE A 84 5.63 -0.91 7.71
CA ILE A 84 4.38 -1.12 6.96
C ILE A 84 3.50 -2.16 7.66
N GLN A 85 4.07 -3.32 8.01
CA GLN A 85 3.37 -4.38 8.74
C GLN A 85 2.79 -3.87 10.06
N LYS A 86 3.55 -3.07 10.81
CA LYS A 86 3.08 -2.46 12.06
C LYS A 86 1.93 -1.48 11.83
N GLY A 87 2.00 -0.65 10.79
CA GLY A 87 0.95 0.31 10.44
C GLY A 87 -0.35 -0.36 9.99
N LEU A 88 -0.26 -1.54 9.38
CA LEU A 88 -1.41 -2.29 8.84
C LEU A 88 -1.88 -3.44 9.75
N GLY A 89 -1.12 -3.79 10.80
CA GLY A 89 -1.33 -5.01 11.58
C GLY A 89 -2.70 -5.09 12.25
N GLU A 90 -3.22 -3.98 12.75
CA GLU A 90 -4.56 -3.93 13.37
C GLU A 90 -5.71 -4.13 12.37
N PHE A 91 -5.44 -3.98 11.07
CA PHE A 91 -6.42 -4.07 9.99
C PHE A 91 -6.36 -5.39 9.22
N THR A 92 -5.57 -6.36 9.68
CA THR A 92 -5.44 -7.69 9.06
C THR A 92 -6.73 -8.51 9.04
N TYR A 93 -7.74 -8.13 9.83
CA TYR A 93 -9.09 -8.69 9.73
C TYR A 93 -9.82 -8.32 8.42
N ILE A 94 -9.27 -7.39 7.63
CA ILE A 94 -9.76 -7.03 6.31
C ILE A 94 -8.97 -7.84 5.27
N ASP A 95 -9.63 -8.75 4.55
CA ASP A 95 -8.99 -9.69 3.61
C ASP A 95 -8.02 -9.00 2.64
N GLY A 96 -8.40 -7.85 2.05
CA GLY A 96 -7.54 -7.13 1.11
C GLY A 96 -6.25 -6.57 1.75
N ILE A 97 -6.27 -6.24 3.04
CA ILE A 97 -5.07 -5.79 3.76
C ILE A 97 -4.19 -6.99 4.11
N SER A 98 -4.79 -8.10 4.56
CA SER A 98 -4.05 -9.35 4.80
C SER A 98 -3.34 -9.81 3.52
N GLN A 99 -4.06 -9.87 2.40
CA GLN A 99 -3.50 -10.27 1.12
C GLN A 99 -2.37 -9.33 0.66
N PHE A 100 -2.56 -8.01 0.79
CA PHE A 100 -1.50 -7.04 0.49
C PHE A 100 -0.23 -7.34 1.29
N LEU A 101 -0.35 -7.60 2.59
CA LEU A 101 0.79 -7.91 3.45
C LEU A 101 1.44 -9.25 3.08
N ASP A 102 0.65 -10.29 2.81
CA ASP A 102 1.17 -11.59 2.39
C ASP A 102 2.00 -11.46 1.11
N GLU A 103 1.45 -10.77 0.09
CA GLU A 103 2.16 -10.52 -1.17
C GLU A 103 3.38 -9.61 -0.98
N LEU A 104 3.35 -8.63 -0.07
CA LEU A 104 4.53 -7.80 0.21
C LEU A 104 5.70 -8.62 0.79
N ASN A 105 5.41 -9.73 1.47
CA ASN A 105 6.38 -10.52 2.24
C ASN A 105 6.98 -11.74 1.51
N GLU A 106 6.48 -12.14 0.33
CA GLU A 106 7.06 -13.28 -0.41
C GLU A 106 8.46 -13.02 -0.98
#